data_AF-A0A7X8QEZ3-F1
#
_entry.id   AF-A0A7X8QEZ3-F1
#
_cell.length_a   1.000
_cell.length_b   1.000
_cell.length_c   1.000
_cell.angle_alpha   90.00
_cell.angle_beta   90.00
_cell.angle_gamma   90.00
#
_symmetry.space_group_name_H-M   'P 1'
#
loop_
_entity.id
_entity.type
_entity.pdbx_description
1 polymer ?
#
loop_
_entity_poly.entity_id
_entity_poly.type
_entity_poly.pdbx_seq_one_letter_code
_entity_poly.pdbx_strand_id
1 'polypeptide(L)'
;MTEKPVPKQVQNLIDLYKLDVEDYDKLLEKMKSFQEFLELETEKMQIEDFEKNLQGFCDFRNNCFQSLQQRAQQTAKLKSQLTSKSGPGFKIIDLKPYLPEHSFLELIELSEILPQKMKQVLELDNIIIPKLQSELETVMEELNRLQNARRTKNIYRPKDPKEARFIDRIR
;
A
#
# COMPACT_ATOMS: atom_id res chain seq x y z
N MET A 1 -4.36 -37.29 -30.82
CA MET A 1 -3.42 -36.18 -30.99
C MET A 1 -2.69 -36.03 -29.67
N THR A 2 -1.39 -36.27 -29.63
CA THR A 2 -0.59 -36.15 -28.40
C THR A 2 -0.32 -34.66 -28.15
N GLU A 3 -0.91 -34.11 -27.09
CA GLU A 3 -0.62 -32.74 -26.67
C GLU A 3 0.87 -32.58 -26.34
N LYS A 4 1.49 -31.50 -26.81
CA LYS A 4 2.87 -31.19 -26.46
C LYS A 4 2.95 -30.95 -24.94
N PRO A 5 3.89 -31.57 -24.21
CA PRO A 5 4.02 -31.31 -22.78
C PRO A 5 4.46 -29.85 -22.55
N VAL A 6 3.86 -29.18 -21.57
CA VAL A 6 4.26 -27.83 -21.15
C VAL A 6 5.64 -27.91 -20.48
N PRO A 7 6.63 -27.13 -20.93
CA PRO A 7 7.93 -27.07 -20.26
C PRO A 7 7.75 -26.61 -18.81
N LYS A 8 8.41 -27.29 -17.86
CA LYS A 8 8.34 -26.99 -16.42
C LYS A 8 8.58 -25.50 -16.09
N GLN A 9 9.49 -24.86 -16.80
CA GLN A 9 9.81 -23.44 -16.62
C GLN A 9 8.64 -22.52 -17.02
N VAL A 10 7.89 -22.89 -18.05
CA VAL A 10 6.70 -22.14 -18.47
C VAL A 10 5.54 -22.40 -17.52
N GLN A 11 5.36 -23.64 -17.05
CA GLN A 11 4.36 -23.93 -16.02
C GLN A 11 4.60 -23.10 -14.76
N ASN A 12 5.86 -23.06 -14.28
CA ASN A 12 6.21 -22.21 -13.14
C ASN A 12 5.92 -20.72 -13.37
N LEU A 13 6.10 -20.23 -14.60
CA LEU A 13 5.78 -18.83 -14.94
C LEU A 13 4.28 -18.57 -14.87
N ILE A 14 3.47 -19.48 -15.42
CA ILE A 14 2.00 -19.42 -15.35
C ILE A 14 1.54 -19.43 -13.87
N ASP A 15 2.10 -20.33 -13.06
CA ASP A 15 1.75 -20.46 -11.66
C ASP A 15 2.08 -19.18 -10.87
N LEU A 16 3.25 -18.57 -11.12
CA LEU A 16 3.61 -17.29 -10.49
C LEU A 16 2.67 -16.17 -10.92
N TYR A 17 2.29 -16.10 -12.19
CA TYR A 17 1.35 -15.08 -12.67
C TYR A 17 -0.04 -15.24 -12.07
N LYS A 18 -0.51 -16.48 -11.88
CA LYS A 18 -1.77 -16.76 -11.18
C LYS A 18 -1.73 -16.28 -9.73
N LEU A 19 -0.64 -16.56 -9.02
CA LEU A 19 -0.44 -16.09 -7.65
C LEU A 19 -0.37 -14.56 -7.57
N ASP A 20 0.29 -13.92 -8.53
CA ASP A 20 0.32 -12.46 -8.62
C ASP A 20 -1.09 -11.89 -8.85
N VAL A 21 -1.88 -12.50 -9.73
CA VAL A 21 -3.29 -12.14 -9.95
C VAL A 21 -4.11 -12.24 -8.67
N GLU A 22 -4.00 -13.35 -7.95
CA GLU A 22 -4.72 -13.58 -6.69
C GLU A 22 -4.34 -12.55 -5.61
N ASP A 23 -3.05 -12.27 -5.46
CA ASP A 23 -2.57 -11.29 -4.49
C ASP A 23 -3.01 -9.86 -4.85
N TYR A 24 -3.00 -9.51 -6.14
CA TYR A 24 -3.55 -8.24 -6.59
C TYR A 24 -5.06 -8.14 -6.31
N ASP A 25 -5.83 -9.20 -6.52
CA ASP A 25 -7.27 -9.20 -6.23
C ASP A 25 -7.56 -8.97 -4.74
N LYS A 26 -6.84 -9.68 -3.86
CA LYS A 26 -6.96 -9.49 -2.42
C LYS A 26 -6.53 -8.08 -2.00
N LEU A 27 -5.47 -7.54 -2.62
CA LEU A 27 -5.02 -6.18 -2.35
C LEU A 27 -6.06 -5.15 -2.78
N LEU A 28 -6.64 -5.29 -3.96
CA LEU A 28 -7.69 -4.40 -4.46
C LEU A 28 -8.92 -4.42 -3.56
N GLU A 29 -9.36 -5.61 -3.12
CA GLU A 29 -10.46 -5.74 -2.17
C GLU A 29 -10.14 -5.01 -0.85
N LYS A 30 -8.95 -5.23 -0.29
CA LYS A 30 -8.53 -4.59 0.95
C LYS A 30 -8.43 -3.06 0.81
N MET A 31 -7.91 -2.57 -0.31
CA MET A 31 -7.81 -1.14 -0.60
C MET A 31 -9.18 -0.48 -0.77
N LYS A 32 -10.11 -1.14 -1.46
CA LYS A 32 -11.50 -0.64 -1.59
C LYS A 32 -12.20 -0.58 -0.24
N SER A 33 -12.11 -1.66 0.56
CA SER A 33 -12.68 -1.68 1.91
C SER A 33 -12.07 -0.59 2.80
N PHE A 34 -10.77 -0.32 2.67
CA PHE A 34 -10.11 0.75 3.41
C PHE A 34 -10.51 2.15 2.91
N GLN A 35 -10.68 2.33 1.60
CA GLN A 35 -11.21 3.57 1.05
C GLN A 35 -12.61 3.86 1.57
N GLU A 36 -13.51 2.86 1.53
CA GLU A 36 -14.88 2.97 2.08
C GLU A 36 -14.84 3.31 3.57
N PHE A 37 -13.94 2.68 4.33
CA PHE A 37 -13.71 3.00 5.74
C PHE A 37 -13.31 4.46 5.95
N LEU A 38 -12.44 5.02 5.09
CA LEU A 38 -12.07 6.45 5.15
C LEU A 38 -13.22 7.38 4.75
N GLU A 39 -14.20 6.91 3.97
CA GLU A 39 -15.37 7.69 3.54
C GLU A 39 -16.50 7.72 4.58
N LEU A 40 -16.50 6.81 5.55
CA LEU A 40 -17.40 6.87 6.69
C LEU A 40 -17.08 8.12 7.53
N GLU A 41 -18.11 8.87 7.96
CA GLU A 41 -17.95 10.07 8.79
C GLU A 41 -17.11 9.76 10.04
N THR A 42 -15.89 10.29 10.05
CA THR A 42 -14.87 10.13 11.09
C THR A 42 -15.29 10.73 12.44
N GLU A 43 -16.33 11.56 12.47
CA GLU A 43 -16.83 12.23 13.67
C GLU A 43 -17.35 11.29 14.77
N LYS A 44 -17.67 10.03 14.43
CA LYS A 44 -18.18 9.02 15.38
C LYS A 44 -17.22 7.86 15.63
N MET A 45 -16.07 7.84 14.96
CA MET A 45 -15.15 6.71 15.03
C MET A 45 -14.21 6.86 16.24
N GLN A 46 -14.07 5.79 17.04
CA GLN A 46 -13.09 5.78 18.12
C GLN A 46 -11.67 5.79 17.53
N ILE A 47 -10.78 6.56 18.14
CA ILE A 47 -9.40 6.72 17.66
C ILE A 47 -8.69 5.36 17.64
N GLU A 48 -8.96 4.49 18.62
CA GLU A 48 -8.40 3.14 18.69
C GLU A 48 -8.83 2.27 17.49
N ASP A 49 -10.08 2.40 17.04
CA ASP A 49 -10.57 1.68 15.86
C ASP A 49 -9.93 2.20 14.57
N PHE A 50 -9.70 3.51 14.48
CA PHE A 50 -8.99 4.10 13.34
C PHE A 50 -7.55 3.63 13.25
N GLU A 51 -6.79 3.72 14.34
CA GLU A 51 -5.39 3.27 14.40
C GLU A 51 -5.27 1.79 14.04
N LYS A 52 -6.16 0.94 14.58
CA LYS A 52 -6.16 -0.49 14.30
C LYS A 52 -6.44 -0.79 12.83
N ASN A 53 -7.40 -0.11 12.21
CA ASN A 53 -7.73 -0.31 10.80
C ASN A 53 -6.61 0.19 9.88
N LEU A 54 -6.02 1.36 10.18
CA LEU A 54 -4.89 1.90 9.45
C LEU A 54 -3.67 0.98 9.53
N GLN A 55 -3.33 0.51 10.73
CA GLN A 55 -2.21 -0.42 10.93
C GLN A 55 -2.45 -1.74 10.19
N GLY A 56 -3.65 -2.32 10.32
CA GLY A 56 -4.00 -3.56 9.62
C GLY A 56 -4.00 -3.41 8.09
N PHE A 57 -4.39 -2.24 7.57
CA PHE A 57 -4.27 -1.92 6.16
C PHE A 57 -2.80 -1.85 5.71
N CYS A 58 -1.98 -1.08 6.42
CA CYS A 58 -0.55 -0.90 6.12
C CYS A 58 0.21 -2.24 6.14
N ASP A 59 -0.02 -3.05 7.17
CA ASP A 59 0.63 -4.35 7.31
C ASP A 59 0.24 -5.30 6.18
N PHE A 60 -1.05 -5.37 5.85
CA PHE A 60 -1.53 -6.18 4.73
C PHE A 60 -0.90 -5.73 3.40
N ARG A 61 -0.94 -4.43 3.12
CA ARG A 61 -0.37 -3.84 1.90
C ARG A 61 1.12 -4.14 1.79
N ASN A 62 1.89 -3.93 2.87
CA ASN A 62 3.32 -4.18 2.89
C ASN A 62 3.66 -5.66 2.67
N ASN A 63 2.96 -6.58 3.33
CA ASN A 63 3.16 -8.02 3.16
C ASN A 63 2.85 -8.49 1.73
N CYS A 64 1.79 -7.93 1.13
CA CYS A 64 1.42 -8.21 -0.25
C CYS A 64 2.51 -7.73 -1.22
N PHE A 65 2.98 -6.48 -1.07
CA PHE A 65 4.06 -5.95 -1.92
C PHE A 65 5.38 -6.68 -1.76
N GLN A 66 5.75 -7.11 -0.55
CA GLN A 66 6.94 -7.94 -0.35
C GLN A 66 6.84 -9.25 -1.12
N SER A 67 5.68 -9.93 -1.06
CA SER A 67 5.44 -11.17 -1.80
C SER A 67 5.51 -10.96 -3.31
N LEU A 68 4.85 -9.92 -3.83
CA LEU A 68 4.89 -9.53 -5.24
C LEU A 68 6.32 -9.21 -5.70
N GLN A 69 7.09 -8.48 -4.89
CA GLN A 69 8.48 -8.13 -5.21
C GLN A 69 9.37 -9.38 -5.29
N GLN A 70 9.22 -10.32 -4.35
CA GLN A 70 9.94 -11.58 -4.38
C GLN A 70 9.60 -12.40 -5.64
N ARG A 71 8.31 -12.50 -5.99
CA ARG A 71 7.87 -13.22 -7.20
C ARG A 71 8.27 -12.51 -8.49
N ALA A 72 8.36 -11.19 -8.51
CA ALA A 72 8.91 -10.45 -9.64
C ALA A 72 10.39 -10.81 -9.90
N GLN A 73 11.19 -10.97 -8.84
CA GLN A 73 12.58 -11.44 -8.96
C GLN A 73 12.66 -12.89 -9.47
N GLN A 74 11.78 -13.77 -9.00
CA GLN A 74 11.70 -15.16 -9.47
C GLN A 74 11.30 -15.23 -10.96
N THR A 75 10.30 -14.45 -11.34
CA THR A 75 9.84 -14.28 -12.72
C THR A 75 10.96 -13.76 -13.62
N ALA A 76 11.73 -12.75 -13.17
CA ALA A 76 12.85 -12.22 -13.93
C ALA A 76 13.94 -13.28 -14.17
N LYS A 77 14.24 -14.10 -13.15
CA LYS A 77 15.16 -15.24 -13.28
C LYS A 77 14.64 -16.28 -14.26
N LEU A 78 13.35 -16.63 -14.20
CA LEU A 78 12.73 -17.58 -15.14
C LEU A 78 12.75 -17.05 -16.58
N LYS A 79 12.39 -15.78 -16.79
CA LYS A 79 12.45 -15.13 -18.10
C LYS A 79 13.86 -15.16 -18.67
N SER A 80 14.87 -14.84 -17.85
CA SER A 80 16.29 -14.94 -18.21
C SER A 80 16.67 -16.36 -18.68
N GLN A 81 16.26 -17.39 -17.94
CA GLN A 81 16.50 -18.80 -18.29
C GLN A 81 15.78 -19.25 -19.57
N LEU A 82 14.64 -18.64 -19.90
CA LEU A 82 13.90 -18.89 -21.14
C LEU A 82 14.54 -18.16 -22.33
N THR A 83 15.11 -16.97 -22.12
CA THR A 83 15.82 -16.18 -23.15
C THR A 83 17.22 -16.65 -23.46
N SER A 84 17.94 -17.26 -22.51
CA SER A 84 19.27 -17.81 -22.75
C SER A 84 19.26 -18.91 -23.83
N LYS A 85 18.08 -19.41 -24.20
CA LYS A 85 17.85 -20.36 -25.30
C LYS A 85 17.35 -19.72 -26.60
N SER A 86 16.95 -18.43 -26.61
CA SER A 86 16.07 -17.87 -27.66
C SER A 86 16.51 -16.51 -28.26
N GLY A 87 17.57 -15.86 -27.76
CA GLY A 87 18.06 -14.57 -28.29
C GLY A 87 17.71 -13.34 -27.43
N PRO A 88 17.85 -12.10 -27.95
CA PRO A 88 17.82 -10.89 -27.12
C PRO A 88 16.37 -10.49 -26.77
N GLY A 89 15.99 -10.76 -25.52
CA GLY A 89 14.75 -10.29 -24.89
C GLY A 89 13.63 -11.32 -24.86
N PHE A 90 12.97 -11.45 -23.70
CA PHE A 90 11.88 -12.40 -23.52
C PHE A 90 10.60 -11.83 -24.12
N LYS A 91 10.05 -12.49 -25.15
CA LYS A 91 8.70 -12.20 -25.62
C LYS A 91 7.85 -13.45 -25.47
N ILE A 92 6.65 -13.29 -24.90
CA ILE A 92 5.71 -14.39 -24.71
C ILE A 92 5.38 -15.06 -26.06
N ILE A 93 5.28 -14.27 -27.13
CA ILE A 93 5.00 -14.77 -28.48
C ILE A 93 6.01 -15.80 -28.98
N ASP A 94 7.26 -15.72 -28.52
CA ASP A 94 8.33 -16.65 -28.90
C ASP A 94 8.10 -18.06 -28.31
N LEU A 95 7.24 -18.18 -27.29
CA LEU A 95 6.87 -19.46 -26.68
C LEU A 95 5.78 -20.22 -27.45
N LYS A 96 5.07 -19.56 -28.38
CA LYS A 96 3.94 -20.15 -29.14
C LYS A 96 4.28 -21.48 -29.83
N PRO A 97 5.46 -21.66 -30.47
CA PRO A 97 5.79 -22.94 -31.13
C PRO A 97 5.99 -24.12 -30.16
N TYR A 98 6.28 -23.81 -28.89
CA TYR A 98 6.71 -24.75 -27.87
C TYR A 98 5.63 -25.11 -26.84
N LEU A 99 4.44 -24.52 -26.97
CA LEU A 99 3.34 -24.68 -26.01
C LEU A 99 2.08 -25.23 -26.70
N PRO A 100 1.24 -25.97 -25.95
CA PRO A 100 -0.16 -26.14 -26.30
C PRO A 100 -0.87 -24.80 -26.43
N GLU A 101 -1.89 -24.75 -27.28
CA GLU A 101 -2.68 -23.53 -27.51
C GLU A 101 -3.32 -23.01 -26.23
N HIS A 102 -3.90 -23.89 -25.40
CA HIS A 102 -4.54 -23.50 -24.15
C HIS A 102 -3.56 -22.81 -23.17
N SER A 103 -2.36 -23.36 -22.97
CA SER A 103 -1.37 -22.78 -22.04
C SER A 103 -0.78 -21.49 -22.58
N PHE A 104 -0.65 -21.38 -23.91
CA PHE A 104 -0.19 -20.15 -24.54
C PHE A 104 -1.22 -19.02 -24.38
N LEU A 105 -2.51 -19.30 -24.62
CA LEU A 105 -3.59 -18.34 -24.42
C LEU A 105 -3.69 -17.89 -22.96
N GLU A 106 -3.61 -18.83 -22.02
CA GLU A 106 -3.59 -18.52 -20.59
C GLU A 106 -2.42 -17.60 -20.22
N LEU A 107 -1.22 -17.86 -20.73
CA LEU A 107 -0.06 -17.01 -20.45
C LEU A 107 -0.22 -15.59 -21.04
N ILE A 108 -0.82 -15.47 -22.22
CA ILE A 108 -1.13 -14.17 -22.83
C ILE A 108 -2.15 -13.42 -21.96
N GLU A 109 -3.26 -14.05 -21.62
CA GLU A 109 -4.31 -13.47 -20.78
C GLU A 109 -3.75 -12.97 -19.45
N LEU A 110 -2.98 -13.80 -18.75
CA LEU A 110 -2.33 -13.42 -17.50
C LEU A 110 -1.38 -12.23 -17.67
N SER A 111 -0.64 -12.18 -18.79
CA SER A 111 0.29 -11.09 -19.08
C SER A 111 -0.40 -9.76 -19.38
N GLU A 112 -1.64 -9.79 -19.83
CA GLU A 112 -2.47 -8.62 -20.09
C GLU A 112 -3.22 -8.15 -18.83
N ILE A 113 -3.72 -9.09 -18.02
CA ILE A 113 -4.47 -8.80 -16.79
C ILE A 113 -3.57 -8.18 -15.71
N LEU A 114 -2.36 -8.70 -15.52
CA LEU A 114 -1.47 -8.25 -14.44
C LEU A 114 -1.18 -6.73 -14.47
N PRO A 115 -0.79 -6.13 -15.61
CA PRO A 115 -0.63 -4.68 -15.71
C PRO A 115 -1.91 -3.90 -15.41
N GLN A 116 -3.07 -4.42 -15.80
CA GLN A 116 -4.37 -3.76 -15.53
C GLN A 116 -4.67 -3.73 -14.04
N LYS A 117 -4.46 -4.85 -13.33
CA LYS A 117 -4.65 -4.89 -11.86
C LYS A 117 -3.65 -3.99 -11.13
N MET A 118 -2.38 -4.00 -11.54
CA MET A 118 -1.38 -3.07 -10.99
C MET A 118 -1.80 -1.61 -11.18
N LYS A 119 -2.36 -1.26 -12.35
CA LYS A 119 -2.87 0.08 -12.60
C LYS A 119 -4.01 0.44 -11.64
N GLN A 120 -4.95 -0.46 -11.40
CA GLN A 120 -6.04 -0.23 -10.44
C GLN A 120 -5.54 -0.02 -9.01
N VAL A 121 -4.50 -0.75 -8.58
CA VAL A 121 -3.86 -0.53 -7.28
C VAL A 121 -3.27 0.89 -7.20
N LEU A 122 -2.57 1.34 -8.24
CA LEU A 122 -2.01 2.68 -8.30
C LEU A 122 -3.09 3.77 -8.31
N GLU A 123 -4.22 3.52 -8.99
CA GLU A 123 -5.38 4.43 -8.97
C GLU A 123 -5.95 4.57 -7.56
N LEU A 124 -6.07 3.47 -6.80
CA LEU A 124 -6.51 3.53 -5.40
C LEU A 124 -5.48 4.20 -4.48
N ASP A 125 -4.19 3.95 -4.67
CA ASP A 125 -3.13 4.64 -3.92
C ASP A 125 -3.22 6.17 -4.13
N ASN A 126 -3.51 6.62 -5.36
CA ASN A 126 -3.71 8.03 -5.69
C ASN A 126 -4.96 8.66 -5.05
N ILE A 127 -5.87 7.84 -4.50
CA ILE A 127 -7.05 8.31 -3.76
C ILE A 127 -6.80 8.26 -2.25
N ILE A 128 -6.27 7.15 -1.76
CA ILE A 128 -6.10 6.89 -0.32
C ILE A 128 -4.98 7.76 0.27
N ILE A 129 -3.83 7.87 -0.40
CA ILE A 129 -2.67 8.57 0.15
C ILE A 129 -2.96 10.07 0.37
N PRO A 130 -3.50 10.83 -0.60
CA PRO A 130 -3.80 12.23 -0.38
C PRO A 130 -4.82 12.46 0.74
N LYS A 131 -5.80 11.55 0.89
CA LYS A 131 -6.78 11.63 1.96
C LYS A 131 -6.13 11.47 3.34
N LEU A 132 -5.26 10.47 3.52
CA LEU A 132 -4.49 10.31 4.75
C LEU A 132 -3.58 11.51 5.06
N GLN A 133 -2.99 12.13 4.02
CA GLN A 133 -2.17 13.33 4.18
C GLN A 133 -3.01 14.52 4.67
N SER A 134 -4.18 14.75 4.09
CA SER A 134 -5.09 15.82 4.50
C SER A 134 -5.57 15.64 5.95
N GLU A 135 -5.88 14.42 6.37
CA GLU A 135 -6.25 14.12 7.76
C GLU A 135 -5.08 14.39 8.71
N LEU A 136 -3.86 14.00 8.35
CA LEU A 136 -2.67 14.27 9.14
C LEU A 136 -2.42 15.77 9.32
N GLU A 137 -2.54 16.55 8.24
CA GLU A 137 -2.40 18.01 8.29
C GLU A 137 -3.45 18.64 9.21
N THR A 138 -4.71 18.21 9.11
CA THR A 138 -5.81 18.67 9.98
C THR A 138 -5.50 18.38 11.46
N VAL A 139 -5.03 17.18 11.79
CA VAL A 139 -4.64 16.81 13.15
C VAL A 139 -3.46 17.65 13.64
N MET A 140 -2.47 17.92 12.79
CA MET A 140 -1.32 18.77 13.13
C MET A 140 -1.75 20.21 13.43
N GLU A 141 -2.66 20.78 12.63
CA GLU A 141 -3.21 22.11 12.86
C GLU A 141 -3.98 22.21 14.17
N GLU A 142 -4.82 21.22 14.47
CA GLU A 142 -5.57 21.13 15.74
C GLU A 142 -4.63 21.00 16.94
N LEU A 143 -3.59 20.18 16.83
CA LEU A 143 -2.57 20.04 17.88
C LEU A 143 -1.83 21.36 18.12
N ASN A 144 -1.44 22.06 17.06
CA ASN A 144 -0.84 23.39 17.14
C ASN A 144 -1.80 24.41 17.79
N ARG A 145 -3.10 24.38 17.45
CA ARG A 145 -4.13 25.22 18.07
C ARG A 145 -4.22 24.96 19.58
N LEU A 146 -4.25 23.70 19.99
CA LEU A 146 -4.30 23.30 21.41
C LEU A 146 -3.03 23.70 22.17
N GLN A 147 -1.85 23.53 21.58
CA GLN A 147 -0.59 23.97 22.16
C GLN A 147 -0.54 25.49 22.34
N ASN A 148 -0.98 26.24 21.33
CA ASN A 148 -1.07 27.69 21.41
C ASN A 148 -2.10 28.14 22.46
N ALA A 149 -3.28 27.51 22.52
CA ALA A 149 -4.26 27.78 23.57
C ALA A 149 -3.73 27.51 24.98
N ARG A 150 -2.92 26.44 25.17
CA ARG A 150 -2.24 26.16 26.45
C ARG A 150 -1.20 27.23 26.79
N ARG A 151 -0.40 27.67 25.82
CA ARG A 151 0.58 28.77 26.02
C ARG A 151 -0.14 30.06 26.42
N THR A 152 -1.22 30.42 25.73
CA THR A 152 -2.02 31.61 26.02
C THR A 152 -2.67 31.51 27.41
N LYS A 153 -3.27 30.36 27.79
CA LYS A 153 -3.80 30.14 29.14
C LYS A 153 -2.74 30.26 30.25
N ASN A 154 -1.49 29.86 29.99
CA ASN A 154 -0.39 29.99 30.94
C ASN A 154 0.14 31.44 31.06
N ILE A 155 0.00 32.27 30.02
CA ILE A 155 0.36 33.71 30.05
C ILE A 155 -0.66 34.52 30.85
N TYR A 156 -1.94 34.15 30.79
CA TYR A 156 -3.03 34.81 31.53
C TYR A 156 -3.30 34.21 32.92
N ARG A 157 -2.48 33.25 33.40
CA ARG A 157 -2.48 32.93 34.83
C ARG A 157 -1.95 34.14 35.56
N PRO A 158 -2.74 34.80 36.45
CA PRO A 158 -2.22 35.89 37.24
C PRO A 158 -1.04 35.33 38.05
N LYS A 159 0.16 35.90 37.85
CA LYS A 159 1.24 35.73 38.82
C LYS A 159 0.66 36.24 40.13
N ASP A 160 0.48 35.36 41.11
CA ASP A 160 0.05 35.74 42.45
C ASP A 160 0.76 37.03 42.89
N PRO A 161 0.04 38.00 43.46
CA PRO A 161 0.68 39.23 43.91
C PRO A 161 1.69 38.85 44.99
N LYS A 162 2.99 39.02 44.68
CA LYS A 162 4.03 38.97 45.70
C LYS A 162 3.72 40.07 46.70
N GLU A 163 3.23 39.69 47.88
CA GLU A 163 3.06 40.60 49.01
C GLU A 163 4.34 41.40 49.22
N ALA A 164 4.23 42.73 49.09
CA ALA A 164 5.29 43.65 49.45
C ALA A 164 5.47 43.57 50.97
N ARG A 165 6.55 42.90 51.42
CA ARG A 165 6.98 42.96 52.82
C ARG A 165 7.42 44.40 53.11
N PHE A 166 6.60 45.11 53.87
CA PHE A 166 6.95 46.40 54.48
C PHE A 166 8.28 46.26 55.24
N ILE A 167 9.29 47.05 54.86
CA ILE A 167 10.48 47.29 55.67
C ILE A 167 10.29 48.67 56.29
N ASP A 168 9.73 48.73 57.48
CA ASP A 168 9.80 49.94 58.29
C ASP A 168 11.17 49.96 58.99
N ARG A 169 12.01 50.93 58.64
CA ARG A 169 13.26 51.21 59.34
C ARG A 169 12.93 52.05 60.58
N ILE A 170 13.21 51.47 61.74
CA ILE A 170 13.21 52.10 63.06
C ILE A 170 14.11 53.35 63.06
N ARG A 171 13.65 54.42 63.72
CA ARG A 171 14.47 55.55 64.21
C ARG A 171 14.50 55.53 65.72
#